data_AF-A0A0T1W1K5-F1
#
_entry.id   AF-A0A0T1W1K5-F1
#
_cell.length_a   1.000
_cell.length_b   1.000
_cell.length_c   1.000
_cell.angle_alpha   90.00
_cell.angle_beta   90.00
_cell.angle_gamma   90.00
#
_symmetry.space_group_name_H-M   'P 1'
#
loop_
_entity.id
_entity.type
_entity.pdbx_description
1 polymer ?
#
loop_
_entity_poly.entity_id
_entity_poly.type
_entity_poly.pdbx_seq_one_letter_code
_entity_poly.pdbx_strand_id
1 'polypeptide(L)'
;MKKAAARRRASRAAGPAGAVPEPTAHVVDTPTAVKARPVKPVGPPPRRQPHRMLVAGLALGVTAVLVAAMAGVVALLFNQQRHAQAEEARDQKFVDTASQTVVNMFSYTQNDIDDSVNRFVNGISGPLRDMMSQGNNVENLKAIFRDTNASSEAVINGSALEKVDDTADNASVLVSVRVTVTNLDGVNAPSKPYRLRVIVHEDDNGRMTGYDLKYPDGGN
;
A
#
# COMPACT_ATOMS: atom_id res chain seq x y z
N MET A 1 43.66 56.03 17.71
CA MET A 1 45.02 56.38 17.26
C MET A 1 46.04 55.77 18.23
N LYS A 2 47.09 55.11 17.70
CA LYS A 2 48.52 55.06 18.11
C LYS A 2 48.86 55.40 19.58
N LYS A 3 49.81 54.80 20.31
CA LYS A 3 50.92 53.86 20.06
C LYS A 3 51.52 53.52 21.45
N ALA A 4 52.36 52.48 21.48
CA ALA A 4 53.07 51.92 22.63
C ALA A 4 54.02 52.86 23.43
N ALA A 5 54.29 52.46 24.69
CA ALA A 5 55.55 52.59 25.48
C ALA A 5 55.19 52.31 26.97
N ALA A 6 56.00 51.78 27.89
CA ALA A 6 57.39 51.35 27.95
C ALA A 6 57.54 50.44 29.19
N ARG A 7 58.53 49.53 29.17
CA ARG A 7 59.00 48.78 30.34
C ARG A 7 59.53 49.74 31.42
N ARG A 8 59.19 49.51 32.70
CA ARG A 8 60.03 49.93 33.83
C ARG A 8 60.14 48.83 34.87
N ARG A 9 61.39 48.46 35.14
CA ARG A 9 61.86 47.56 36.19
C ARG A 9 61.64 48.23 37.54
N ALA A 10 61.16 47.47 38.53
CA ALA A 10 61.29 47.83 39.93
C ALA A 10 62.28 46.84 40.57
N SER A 11 63.51 47.30 40.68
CA SER A 11 64.56 46.79 41.56
C SER A 11 64.16 47.02 43.01
N ARG A 12 64.17 45.97 43.84
CA ARG A 12 64.04 46.12 45.30
C ARG A 12 65.43 46.04 45.94
N ALA A 13 65.66 46.99 46.84
CA ALA A 13 66.93 47.32 47.46
C ALA A 13 67.42 46.28 48.49
N ALA A 14 68.74 46.20 48.61
CA ALA A 14 69.49 45.47 49.63
C ALA A 14 69.35 46.15 51.00
N GLY A 15 69.15 45.35 52.04
CA GLY A 15 69.27 45.74 53.45
C GLY A 15 70.63 45.33 54.02
N PRO A 16 71.13 46.00 55.07
CA PRO A 16 72.56 46.16 55.34
C PRO A 16 73.17 45.07 56.25
N ALA A 17 74.50 45.08 56.23
CA ALA A 17 75.44 44.19 56.91
C ALA A 17 75.78 44.61 58.36
N GLY A 18 76.24 43.62 59.12
CA GLY A 18 76.96 43.73 60.41
C GLY A 18 76.66 42.49 61.26
N ALA A 19 77.59 41.79 61.90
CA ALA A 19 79.03 41.87 62.03
C ALA A 19 79.56 40.45 62.39
N VAL A 20 80.88 40.26 62.23
CA VAL A 20 81.65 39.00 62.30
C VAL A 20 81.99 38.61 63.75
N PRO A 21 82.22 37.31 64.06
CA PRO A 21 83.60 36.85 64.32
C PRO A 21 84.00 35.56 63.57
N GLU A 22 85.29 35.49 63.22
CA GLU A 22 86.07 34.43 62.55
C GLU A 22 86.35 33.21 63.48
N PRO A 23 87.18 32.20 63.08
CA PRO A 23 87.02 31.28 61.96
C PRO A 23 87.23 29.80 62.38
N THR A 24 86.67 28.85 61.64
CA THR A 24 87.26 27.50 61.53
C THR A 24 87.26 27.10 60.06
N ALA A 25 88.45 27.12 59.48
CA ALA A 25 88.68 26.75 58.10
C ALA A 25 88.59 25.21 57.96
N HIS A 26 87.50 24.75 57.35
CA HIS A 26 87.49 23.45 56.68
C HIS A 26 87.44 23.69 55.18
N VAL A 27 88.59 23.46 54.54
CA VAL A 27 88.75 23.37 53.09
C VAL A 27 87.92 22.18 52.61
N VAL A 28 86.87 22.44 51.84
CA VAL A 28 86.17 21.42 51.05
C VAL A 28 86.31 21.81 49.59
N ASP A 29 86.96 20.92 48.85
CA ASP A 29 87.20 20.98 47.42
C ASP A 29 85.95 21.39 46.63
N THR A 30 86.10 22.43 45.82
CA THR A 30 85.14 22.82 44.78
C THR A 30 85.19 21.82 43.62
N PRO A 31 84.07 21.16 43.23
CA PRO A 31 84.01 20.46 41.96
C PRO A 31 83.62 21.43 40.83
N THR A 32 84.29 21.19 39.71
CA THR A 32 84.31 21.88 38.42
C THR A 32 82.93 22.27 37.87
N ALA A 33 82.78 23.52 37.43
CA ALA A 33 81.57 24.03 36.77
C ALA A 33 81.36 23.39 35.38
N VAL A 34 80.30 22.60 35.24
CA VAL A 34 79.87 22.03 33.95
C VAL A 34 79.01 23.04 33.19
N LYS A 35 79.40 23.38 31.96
CA LYS A 35 78.62 24.22 31.04
C LYS A 35 77.29 23.53 30.67
N ALA A 36 76.16 24.14 31.06
CA ALA A 36 74.83 23.67 30.68
C ALA A 36 74.50 24.06 29.22
N ARG A 37 74.08 23.08 28.42
CA ARG A 37 73.57 23.26 27.05
C ARG A 37 72.08 23.63 27.11
N PRO A 38 71.57 24.60 26.32
CA PRO A 38 70.17 25.01 26.43
C PRO A 38 69.24 23.91 25.91
N VAL A 39 68.25 23.55 26.72
CA VAL A 39 67.22 22.56 26.39
C VAL A 39 66.21 23.17 25.41
N LYS A 40 65.99 22.50 24.27
CA LYS A 40 64.95 22.86 23.28
C LYS A 40 63.56 22.74 23.94
N PRO A 41 62.63 23.68 23.73
CA PRO A 41 61.29 23.55 24.28
C PRO A 41 60.57 22.34 23.67
N VAL A 42 60.01 21.51 24.55
CA VAL A 42 59.21 20.33 24.20
C VAL A 42 57.93 20.81 23.50
N GLY A 43 57.75 20.43 22.23
CA GLY A 43 56.52 20.69 21.48
C GLY A 43 55.34 19.86 22.02
N PRO A 44 54.08 20.28 21.76
CA PRO A 44 52.92 19.58 22.29
C PRO A 44 52.82 18.14 21.73
N PRO A 45 52.29 17.18 22.52
CA PRO A 45 52.26 15.77 22.14
C PRO A 45 51.45 15.55 20.86
N PRO A 46 51.84 14.58 20.01
CA PRO A 46 51.16 14.31 18.75
C PRO A 46 49.69 13.95 19.01
N ARG A 47 48.77 14.73 18.42
CA ARG A 47 47.34 14.45 18.48
C ARG A 47 47.04 13.13 17.76
N ARG A 48 46.45 12.17 18.47
CA ARG A 48 46.02 10.87 17.92
C ARG A 48 45.03 11.10 16.77
N GLN A 49 45.29 10.48 15.63
CA GLN A 49 44.42 10.59 14.46
C GLN A 49 43.11 9.80 14.73
N PRO A 50 41.93 10.41 14.52
CA PRO A 50 40.66 9.71 14.71
C PRO A 50 40.54 8.54 13.73
N HIS A 51 39.96 7.41 14.18
CA HIS A 51 39.79 6.19 13.41
C HIS A 51 38.67 6.32 12.35
N ARG A 52 38.76 7.36 11.50
CA ARG A 52 37.72 7.78 10.56
C ARG A 52 37.35 6.68 9.55
N MET A 53 38.32 5.89 9.11
CA MET A 53 38.08 4.79 8.16
C MET A 53 37.28 3.65 8.79
N LEU A 54 37.53 3.32 10.07
CA LEU A 54 36.76 2.30 10.79
C LEU A 54 35.33 2.77 11.06
N VAL A 55 35.15 4.03 11.44
CA VAL A 55 33.82 4.63 11.63
C VAL A 55 33.05 4.70 10.30
N ALA A 56 33.72 5.07 9.20
CA ALA A 56 33.11 5.09 7.87
C ALA A 56 32.71 3.69 7.38
N GLY A 57 33.56 2.67 7.60
CA GLY A 57 33.26 1.28 7.28
C GLY A 57 32.08 0.73 8.09
N LEU A 58 32.03 1.02 9.39
CA LEU A 58 30.91 0.65 10.25
C LEU A 58 29.62 1.35 9.81
N ALA A 59 29.68 2.65 9.52
CA ALA A 59 28.53 3.42 9.05
C ALA A 59 27.98 2.88 7.72
N LEU A 60 28.87 2.52 6.78
CA LEU A 60 28.48 1.89 5.51
C LEU A 60 27.85 0.51 5.74
N GLY A 61 28.44 -0.32 6.61
CA GLY A 61 27.89 -1.63 6.96
C GLY A 61 26.49 -1.54 7.58
N VAL A 62 26.30 -0.65 8.55
CA VAL A 62 25.00 -0.40 9.18
C VAL A 62 24.00 0.12 8.15
N THR A 63 24.40 1.06 7.29
CA THR A 63 23.53 1.58 6.23
C THR A 63 23.11 0.49 5.25
N ALA A 64 24.04 -0.37 4.83
CA ALA A 64 23.75 -1.49 3.93
C ALA A 64 22.77 -2.49 4.55
N VAL A 65 22.93 -2.81 5.84
CA VAL A 65 21.98 -3.67 6.58
C VAL A 65 20.61 -3.02 6.67
N LEU A 66 20.53 -1.72 6.98
CA LEU A 66 19.26 -0.98 7.04
C LEU A 66 18.55 -0.95 5.68
N VAL A 67 19.29 -0.72 4.59
CA VAL A 67 18.74 -0.74 3.23
C VAL A 67 18.25 -2.13 2.85
N ALA A 68 19.01 -3.19 3.16
CA ALA A 68 18.60 -4.56 2.91
C ALA A 68 17.34 -4.94 3.72
N ALA A 69 17.28 -4.56 4.99
CA ALA A 69 16.11 -4.75 5.83
C ALA A 69 14.88 -4.01 5.27
N MET A 70 15.05 -2.75 4.85
CA MET A 70 13.97 -1.96 4.25
C MET A 70 13.50 -2.55 2.92
N ALA A 71 14.42 -3.00 2.06
CA ALA A 71 14.08 -3.69 0.82
C ALA A 71 13.30 -4.99 1.08
N GLY A 72 13.69 -5.75 2.11
CA GLY A 72 12.95 -6.94 2.55
C GLY A 72 11.51 -6.62 2.99
N VAL A 73 11.33 -5.58 3.80
CA VAL A 73 10.00 -5.13 4.22
C VAL A 73 9.16 -4.67 3.02
N VAL A 74 9.74 -3.89 2.10
CA VAL A 74 9.05 -3.44 0.88
C VAL A 74 8.62 -4.64 0.02
N ALA A 75 9.48 -5.65 -0.14
CA ALA A 75 9.16 -6.85 -0.91
C ALA A 75 7.99 -7.64 -0.28
N LEU A 76 7.97 -7.77 1.05
CA LEU A 76 6.87 -8.42 1.78
C LEU A 76 5.55 -7.67 1.62
N LEU A 77 5.57 -6.34 1.82
CA LEU A 77 4.39 -5.50 1.65
C LEU A 77 3.87 -5.55 0.20
N PHE A 78 4.76 -5.54 -0.78
CA PHE A 78 4.39 -5.66 -2.18
C PHE A 78 3.69 -6.99 -2.49
N ASN A 79 4.17 -8.10 -1.92
CA ASN A 79 3.53 -9.40 -2.10
C ASN A 79 2.15 -9.45 -1.44
N GLN A 80 2.03 -8.95 -0.20
CA GLN A 80 0.74 -8.87 0.50
C GLN A 80 -0.26 -7.99 -0.26
N GLN A 81 0.20 -6.85 -0.77
CA GLN A 81 -0.63 -5.95 -1.56
C GLN A 81 -1.16 -6.63 -2.83
N ARG A 82 -0.34 -7.44 -3.51
CA ARG A 82 -0.79 -8.18 -4.69
C ARG A 82 -1.85 -9.22 -4.37
N HIS A 83 -1.72 -9.94 -3.26
CA HIS A 83 -2.73 -10.91 -2.84
C HIS A 83 -4.05 -10.21 -2.50
N ALA A 84 -4.01 -9.14 -1.72
CA ALA A 84 -5.19 -8.34 -1.39
C ALA A 84 -5.87 -7.76 -2.65
N GLN A 85 -5.08 -7.24 -3.60
CA GLN A 85 -5.61 -6.74 -4.88
C GLN A 85 -6.21 -7.84 -5.74
N ALA A 86 -5.65 -9.06 -5.71
CA ALA A 86 -6.20 -10.18 -6.46
C ALA A 86 -7.55 -10.64 -5.90
N GLU A 87 -7.68 -10.70 -4.57
CA GLU A 87 -8.96 -10.99 -3.90
C GLU A 87 -10.01 -9.91 -4.20
N GLU A 88 -9.66 -8.63 -4.03
CA GLU A 88 -10.58 -7.52 -4.32
C GLU A 88 -11.00 -7.48 -5.80
N ALA A 89 -10.08 -7.76 -6.72
CA ALA A 89 -10.40 -7.86 -8.15
C ALA A 89 -11.32 -9.03 -8.47
N ARG A 90 -11.19 -10.16 -7.77
CA ARG A 90 -12.08 -11.31 -7.90
C ARG A 90 -13.47 -11.00 -7.34
N ASP A 91 -13.54 -10.39 -6.16
CA ASP A 91 -14.79 -9.94 -5.53
C ASP A 91 -15.55 -8.96 -6.42
N GLN A 92 -14.84 -7.99 -7.02
CA GLN A 92 -15.44 -7.05 -7.96
C GLN A 92 -15.98 -7.77 -9.21
N LYS A 93 -15.27 -8.76 -9.74
CA LYS A 93 -15.76 -9.55 -10.89
C LYS A 93 -17.04 -10.31 -10.57
N PHE A 94 -17.22 -10.81 -9.34
CA PHE A 94 -18.48 -11.42 -8.93
C PHE A 94 -19.62 -10.41 -8.96
N VAL A 95 -19.39 -9.21 -8.42
CA VAL A 95 -20.37 -8.11 -8.42
C VAL A 95 -20.72 -7.66 -9.84
N ASP A 96 -19.71 -7.52 -10.70
CA ASP A 96 -19.88 -7.12 -12.10
C ASP A 96 -20.65 -8.18 -12.88
N THR A 97 -20.31 -9.46 -12.69
CA THR A 97 -21.00 -10.58 -13.35
C THR A 97 -22.45 -10.66 -12.91
N ALA A 98 -22.75 -10.54 -11.62
CA ALA A 98 -24.12 -10.51 -11.11
C ALA A 98 -24.92 -9.36 -11.72
N SER A 99 -24.33 -8.16 -11.74
CA SER A 99 -24.94 -6.96 -12.31
C SER A 99 -25.23 -7.16 -13.80
N GLN A 100 -24.26 -7.70 -14.55
CA GLN A 100 -24.39 -7.97 -15.97
C GLN A 100 -25.46 -9.03 -16.25
N THR A 101 -25.54 -10.10 -15.46
CA THR A 101 -26.59 -11.12 -15.61
C THR A 101 -27.97 -10.51 -15.41
N VAL A 102 -28.15 -9.64 -14.41
CA VAL A 102 -29.43 -8.94 -14.18
C VAL A 102 -29.77 -8.00 -15.33
N VAL A 103 -28.78 -7.24 -15.84
CA VAL A 103 -28.98 -6.39 -17.02
C VAL A 103 -29.38 -7.23 -18.23
N ASN A 104 -28.68 -8.33 -18.50
CA ASN A 104 -28.98 -9.24 -19.61
C ASN A 104 -30.37 -9.88 -19.49
N MET A 105 -30.84 -10.12 -18.28
CA MET A 105 -32.16 -10.72 -18.03
C MET A 105 -33.31 -9.77 -18.32
N PHE A 106 -33.15 -8.48 -18.00
CA PHE A 106 -34.21 -7.48 -18.10
C PHE A 106 -34.10 -6.55 -19.30
N SER A 107 -33.00 -6.59 -20.05
CA SER A 107 -32.76 -5.70 -21.18
C SER A 107 -32.96 -6.42 -22.51
N TYR A 108 -33.89 -5.93 -23.32
CA TYR A 108 -34.13 -6.42 -24.68
C TYR A 108 -34.82 -5.35 -25.52
N THR A 109 -34.65 -5.45 -26.84
CA THR A 109 -35.42 -4.66 -27.80
C THR A 109 -36.13 -5.58 -28.78
N GLN A 110 -37.21 -5.10 -29.42
CA GLN A 110 -37.97 -5.90 -30.37
C GLN A 110 -37.12 -6.41 -31.55
N ASN A 111 -36.02 -5.72 -31.87
CA ASN A 111 -35.13 -6.05 -32.98
C ASN A 111 -34.03 -7.07 -32.60
N ASP A 112 -33.78 -7.29 -31.30
CA ASP A 112 -32.66 -8.10 -30.81
C ASP A 112 -33.07 -9.24 -29.88
N ILE A 113 -34.36 -9.58 -29.82
CA ILE A 113 -34.90 -10.58 -28.86
C ILE A 113 -34.08 -11.88 -28.87
N ASP A 114 -33.75 -12.39 -30.06
CA ASP A 114 -33.01 -13.64 -30.18
C ASP A 114 -31.62 -13.53 -29.55
N ASP A 115 -30.90 -12.44 -29.83
CA ASP A 115 -29.58 -12.16 -29.28
C ASP A 115 -29.63 -11.86 -27.78
N SER A 116 -30.63 -11.13 -27.32
CA SER A 116 -30.80 -10.76 -25.91
C SER A 116 -31.12 -11.97 -25.04
N VAL A 117 -32.03 -12.84 -25.49
CA VAL A 117 -32.30 -14.11 -24.81
C VAL A 117 -31.08 -15.02 -24.84
N ASN A 118 -30.41 -15.15 -25.99
CA ASN A 118 -29.20 -15.97 -26.09
C ASN A 118 -28.07 -15.45 -25.18
N ARG A 119 -27.90 -14.13 -25.07
CA ARG A 119 -26.92 -13.48 -24.18
C ARG A 119 -27.21 -13.80 -22.72
N PHE A 120 -28.47 -13.70 -22.30
CA PHE A 120 -28.89 -14.11 -20.96
C PHE A 120 -28.59 -15.58 -20.72
N VAL A 121 -29.02 -16.46 -21.62
CA VAL A 121 -28.87 -17.92 -21.50
C VAL A 121 -27.39 -18.36 -21.51
N ASN A 122 -26.53 -17.70 -22.28
CA ASN A 122 -25.09 -18.01 -22.31
C ASN A 122 -24.33 -17.45 -21.09
N GLY A 123 -24.91 -16.44 -20.41
CA GLY A 123 -24.36 -15.83 -19.20
C GLY A 123 -24.70 -16.58 -17.91
N ILE A 124 -25.56 -17.60 -17.99
CA ILE A 124 -25.98 -18.41 -16.84
C ILE A 124 -25.45 -19.84 -16.94
N SER A 125 -25.36 -20.51 -15.79
CA SER A 125 -24.93 -21.90 -15.66
C SER A 125 -25.77 -22.63 -14.59
N GLY A 126 -25.45 -23.89 -14.33
CA GLY A 126 -26.06 -24.65 -13.24
C GLY A 126 -27.58 -24.78 -13.34
N PRO A 127 -28.28 -24.82 -12.18
CA PRO A 127 -29.73 -25.01 -12.13
C PRO A 127 -30.53 -23.99 -12.94
N LEU A 128 -30.05 -22.73 -12.99
CA LEU A 128 -30.72 -21.68 -13.75
C LEU A 128 -30.63 -21.94 -15.27
N ARG A 129 -29.46 -22.40 -15.75
CA ARG A 129 -29.28 -22.80 -17.16
C ARG A 129 -30.10 -24.04 -17.50
N ASP A 130 -30.17 -24.99 -16.57
CA ASP A 130 -30.96 -26.21 -16.75
C ASP A 130 -32.44 -25.89 -16.89
N MET A 131 -32.97 -24.99 -16.05
CA MET A 131 -34.36 -24.52 -16.15
C MET A 131 -34.65 -23.90 -17.53
N MET A 132 -33.74 -23.09 -18.08
CA MET A 132 -33.91 -22.53 -19.43
C MET A 132 -33.83 -23.59 -20.53
N SER A 133 -33.07 -24.67 -20.32
CA SER A 133 -32.86 -25.72 -21.34
C SER A 133 -34.01 -26.72 -21.40
N GLN A 134 -34.87 -26.76 -20.37
CA GLN A 134 -36.03 -27.64 -20.32
C GLN A 134 -37.15 -27.13 -21.24
N GLY A 135 -37.84 -28.06 -21.91
CA GLY A 135 -39.18 -27.81 -22.49
C GLY A 135 -39.31 -26.63 -23.44
N ASN A 136 -38.27 -26.30 -24.22
CA ASN A 136 -38.23 -25.14 -25.12
C ASN A 136 -38.47 -23.80 -24.41
N ASN A 137 -38.06 -23.68 -23.14
CA ASN A 137 -38.25 -22.45 -22.36
C ASN A 137 -37.57 -21.23 -23.00
N VAL A 138 -36.43 -21.43 -23.68
CA VAL A 138 -35.76 -20.36 -24.46
C VAL A 138 -36.67 -19.84 -25.57
N GLU A 139 -37.28 -20.72 -26.36
CA GLU A 139 -38.18 -20.35 -27.45
C GLU A 139 -39.46 -19.72 -26.93
N ASN A 140 -40.00 -20.23 -25.83
CA ASN A 140 -41.18 -19.66 -25.16
C ASN A 140 -40.90 -18.24 -24.66
N LEU A 141 -39.72 -18.01 -24.06
CA LEU A 141 -39.31 -16.67 -23.62
C LEU A 141 -39.20 -15.69 -24.79
N LYS A 142 -38.61 -16.12 -25.91
CA LYS A 142 -38.55 -15.33 -27.14
C LYS A 142 -39.94 -14.99 -27.67
N ALA A 143 -40.88 -15.95 -27.64
CA ALA A 143 -42.26 -15.72 -28.05
C ALA A 143 -42.97 -14.69 -27.15
N ILE A 144 -42.84 -14.82 -25.83
CA ILE A 144 -43.43 -13.86 -24.88
C ILE A 144 -42.91 -12.44 -25.12
N PHE A 145 -41.60 -12.27 -25.32
CA PHE A 145 -41.02 -10.95 -25.61
C PHE A 145 -41.52 -10.38 -26.92
N ARG A 146 -41.66 -11.21 -27.98
CA ARG A 146 -42.21 -10.78 -29.26
C ARG A 146 -43.66 -10.31 -29.13
N ASP A 147 -44.46 -11.03 -28.37
CA ASP A 147 -45.89 -10.74 -28.17
C ASP A 147 -46.12 -9.47 -27.35
N THR A 148 -45.19 -9.13 -26.45
CA THR A 148 -45.29 -7.93 -25.60
C THR A 148 -45.20 -6.64 -26.40
N ASN A 149 -44.59 -6.66 -27.60
CA ASN A 149 -44.41 -5.47 -28.47
C ASN A 149 -43.84 -4.27 -27.69
N ALA A 150 -42.81 -4.53 -26.89
CA ALA A 150 -42.14 -3.53 -26.08
C ALA A 150 -40.64 -3.80 -26.03
N SER A 151 -39.85 -2.78 -25.75
CA SER A 151 -38.47 -2.94 -25.29
C SER A 151 -38.42 -2.76 -23.77
N SER A 152 -37.40 -3.34 -23.15
CA SER A 152 -37.15 -3.20 -21.72
C SER A 152 -35.70 -2.82 -21.51
N GLU A 153 -35.46 -1.89 -20.58
CA GLU A 153 -34.14 -1.44 -20.19
C GLU A 153 -33.98 -1.56 -18.67
N ALA A 154 -32.82 -2.08 -18.25
CA ALA A 154 -32.49 -2.29 -16.86
C ALA A 154 -31.31 -1.41 -16.44
N VAL A 155 -31.52 -0.60 -15.40
CA VAL A 155 -30.49 0.26 -14.82
C VAL A 155 -30.15 -0.24 -13.41
N ILE A 156 -28.89 -0.55 -13.18
CA ILE A 156 -28.41 -0.96 -11.85
C ILE A 156 -28.26 0.29 -10.97
N ASN A 157 -28.99 0.30 -9.86
CA ASN A 157 -28.90 1.37 -8.86
C ASN A 157 -27.76 1.11 -7.86
N GLY A 158 -27.46 -0.16 -7.61
CA GLY A 158 -26.38 -0.58 -6.73
C GLY A 158 -26.27 -2.09 -6.69
N SER A 159 -25.06 -2.57 -6.48
CA SER A 159 -24.75 -3.97 -6.29
C SER A 159 -23.70 -4.13 -5.20
N ALA A 160 -23.83 -5.18 -4.40
CA ALA A 160 -22.93 -5.45 -3.28
C ALA A 160 -22.77 -6.95 -3.07
N LEU A 161 -21.53 -7.36 -2.83
CA LEU A 161 -21.20 -8.73 -2.44
C LEU A 161 -21.72 -8.98 -1.02
N GLU A 162 -22.54 -10.02 -0.84
CA GLU A 162 -23.12 -10.42 0.45
C GLU A 162 -22.27 -11.50 1.12
N LYS A 163 -21.87 -12.52 0.37
CA LYS A 163 -21.09 -13.65 0.88
C LYS A 163 -20.33 -14.34 -0.25
N VAL A 164 -19.11 -14.78 0.03
CA VAL A 164 -18.35 -15.71 -0.83
C VAL A 164 -18.26 -17.06 -0.13
N ASP A 165 -18.45 -18.13 -0.90
CA ASP A 165 -18.22 -19.51 -0.53
C ASP A 165 -17.07 -20.05 -1.37
N ASP A 166 -15.87 -20.03 -0.79
CA ASP A 166 -14.63 -20.48 -1.44
C ASP A 166 -14.56 -22.01 -1.59
N THR A 167 -15.48 -22.78 -1.00
CA THR A 167 -15.49 -24.25 -1.16
C THR A 167 -16.28 -24.67 -2.40
N ALA A 168 -17.32 -23.91 -2.74
CA ALA A 168 -18.16 -24.17 -3.89
C ALA A 168 -17.94 -23.17 -5.04
N ASP A 169 -16.94 -22.29 -4.91
CA ASP A 169 -16.62 -21.20 -5.85
C ASP A 169 -17.86 -20.37 -6.23
N ASN A 170 -18.65 -20.03 -5.20
CA ASN A 170 -19.91 -19.33 -5.34
C ASN A 170 -19.91 -18.02 -4.56
N ALA A 171 -20.50 -16.97 -5.14
CA ALA A 171 -20.68 -15.68 -4.50
C ALA A 171 -22.15 -15.27 -4.53
N SER A 172 -22.69 -14.83 -3.39
CA SER A 172 -24.00 -14.20 -3.29
C SER A 172 -23.83 -12.69 -3.43
N VAL A 173 -24.52 -12.10 -4.40
CA VAL A 173 -24.51 -10.66 -4.67
C VAL A 173 -25.93 -10.12 -4.61
N LEU A 174 -26.14 -9.05 -3.85
CA LEU A 174 -27.40 -8.31 -3.84
C LEU A 174 -27.34 -7.22 -4.91
N VAL A 175 -28.31 -7.25 -5.82
CA VAL A 175 -28.43 -6.30 -6.93
C VAL A 175 -29.75 -5.56 -6.83
N SER A 176 -29.69 -4.24 -6.83
CA SER A 176 -30.86 -3.36 -6.98
C SER A 176 -30.90 -2.82 -8.40
N VAL A 177 -32.02 -3.06 -9.07
CA VAL A 177 -32.22 -2.68 -10.47
C VAL A 177 -33.54 -1.94 -10.61
N ARG A 178 -33.59 -0.99 -11.54
CA ARG A 178 -34.81 -0.35 -11.99
C ARG A 178 -35.05 -0.73 -13.45
N VAL A 179 -36.23 -1.26 -13.74
CA VAL A 179 -36.60 -1.70 -15.08
C VAL A 179 -37.64 -0.76 -15.66
N THR A 180 -37.40 -0.30 -16.88
CA THR A 180 -38.31 0.57 -17.63
C THR A 180 -38.72 -0.15 -18.90
N VAL A 181 -40.01 -0.28 -19.12
CA VAL A 181 -40.57 -0.88 -20.34
C VAL A 181 -41.04 0.26 -21.25
N THR A 182 -40.76 0.14 -22.54
CA THR A 182 -41.07 1.13 -23.56
C THR A 182 -41.89 0.46 -24.67
N ASN A 183 -43.08 0.96 -24.95
CA ASN A 183 -43.91 0.43 -26.03
C ASN A 183 -43.35 0.81 -27.42
N LEU A 184 -43.86 0.22 -28.51
CA LEU A 184 -43.41 0.52 -29.89
C LEU A 184 -43.51 2.00 -30.28
N ASP A 185 -44.41 2.76 -29.65
CA ASP A 185 -44.57 4.21 -29.88
C ASP A 185 -43.50 5.05 -29.15
N GLY A 186 -42.56 4.42 -28.44
CA GLY A 186 -41.51 5.10 -27.67
C GLY A 186 -41.98 5.65 -26.32
N VAL A 187 -43.17 5.27 -25.86
CA VAL A 187 -43.73 5.71 -24.58
C VAL A 187 -43.23 4.81 -23.45
N ASN A 188 -42.55 5.42 -22.47
CA ASN A 188 -42.04 4.72 -21.29
C ASN A 188 -43.12 4.49 -20.23
N ALA A 189 -43.25 3.25 -19.77
CA ALA A 189 -44.02 2.92 -18.58
C ALA A 189 -43.27 3.36 -17.30
N PRO A 190 -43.98 3.53 -16.17
CA PRO A 190 -43.34 3.83 -14.90
C PRO A 190 -42.30 2.76 -14.52
N SER A 191 -41.07 3.19 -14.24
CA SER A 191 -40.00 2.27 -13.93
C SER A 191 -40.23 1.54 -12.59
N LYS A 192 -40.07 0.22 -12.58
CA LYS A 192 -40.29 -0.62 -11.41
C LYS A 192 -38.96 -1.00 -10.73
N PRO A 193 -38.82 -0.83 -9.40
CA PRO A 193 -37.65 -1.26 -8.68
C PRO A 193 -37.74 -2.77 -8.38
N TYR A 194 -36.63 -3.48 -8.58
CA TYR A 194 -36.45 -4.87 -8.18
C TYR A 194 -35.17 -5.01 -7.36
N ARG A 195 -35.19 -5.99 -6.46
CA ARG A 195 -34.03 -6.43 -5.68
C ARG A 195 -33.88 -7.91 -5.91
N LEU A 196 -32.68 -8.33 -6.28
CA LEU A 196 -32.38 -9.72 -6.56
C LEU A 196 -31.13 -10.13 -5.78
N ARG A 197 -31.14 -11.35 -5.27
CA ARG A 197 -29.93 -12.03 -4.82
C ARG A 197 -29.50 -12.95 -5.95
N VAL A 198 -28.35 -12.65 -6.55
CA VAL A 198 -27.76 -13.43 -7.63
C VAL A 198 -26.64 -14.27 -7.03
N ILE A 199 -26.69 -15.57 -7.26
CA ILE A 199 -25.58 -16.47 -6.99
C ILE A 199 -24.75 -16.54 -8.26
N VAL A 200 -23.48 -16.16 -8.17
CA VAL A 200 -22.51 -16.25 -9.25
C VAL A 200 -21.57 -17.42 -8.96
N HIS A 201 -21.34 -18.27 -9.95
CA HIS A 201 -20.39 -19.38 -9.86
C HIS A 201 -19.19 -19.10 -10.76
N GLU A 202 -17.99 -19.33 -10.22
CA GLU A 202 -16.73 -19.33 -10.97
C GLU A 202 -16.38 -20.78 -11.35
N ASP A 203 -16.23 -21.05 -12.64
CA ASP A 203 -15.82 -22.38 -13.12
C ASP A 203 -14.29 -22.59 -13.08
N ASP A 204 -13.83 -23.81 -13.35
CA ASP A 204 -12.41 -24.17 -13.35
C ASP A 204 -11.55 -23.33 -14.33
N ASN A 205 -12.17 -22.69 -15.33
CA ASN A 205 -11.49 -21.82 -16.28
C ASN A 205 -11.47 -20.35 -15.83
N GLY A 206 -11.99 -20.05 -14.64
CA GLY A 206 -12.16 -18.70 -14.10
C GLY A 206 -13.30 -17.92 -14.76
N ARG A 207 -14.23 -18.59 -15.44
CA ARG A 207 -15.41 -17.95 -16.04
C ARG A 207 -16.51 -17.83 -14.99
N MET A 208 -16.92 -16.60 -14.72
CA MET A 208 -18.04 -16.32 -13.81
C MET A 208 -19.37 -16.29 -14.57
N THR A 209 -20.40 -16.92 -14.00
CA THR A 209 -21.75 -16.99 -14.58
C THR A 209 -22.84 -16.92 -13.52
N GLY A 210 -24.04 -16.45 -13.90
CA GLY A 210 -25.20 -16.53 -13.01
C GLY A 210 -25.64 -17.97 -12.80
N TYR A 211 -25.48 -18.48 -11.59
CA TYR A 211 -25.76 -19.88 -11.23
C TYR A 211 -27.20 -20.07 -10.72
N ASP A 212 -27.67 -19.12 -9.92
CA ASP A 212 -29.00 -19.13 -9.33
C ASP A 212 -29.48 -17.71 -9.03
N LEU A 213 -30.80 -17.49 -9.02
CA LEU A 213 -31.42 -16.20 -8.68
C LEU A 213 -32.48 -16.41 -7.61
N LYS A 214 -32.39 -15.63 -6.54
CA LYS A 214 -33.36 -15.62 -5.45
C LYS A 214 -33.95 -14.23 -5.29
N TYR A 215 -35.27 -14.17 -5.13
CA TYR A 215 -35.93 -12.94 -4.73
C TYR A 215 -35.81 -12.80 -3.21
N PRO A 216 -35.05 -11.82 -2.70
CA PRO A 216 -35.13 -11.48 -1.28
C PRO A 216 -36.57 -11.10 -0.96
N ASP A 217 -37.19 -11.88 -0.07
CA ASP A 217 -38.50 -11.67 0.56
C ASP A 217 -39.77 -12.10 -0.19
N GLY A 218 -39.69 -12.78 -1.34
CA GLY A 218 -40.90 -13.25 -2.06
C GLY A 218 -41.73 -12.08 -2.60
N GLY A 219 -41.62 -11.82 -3.90
CA GLY A 219 -42.20 -10.65 -4.54
C GLY A 219 -43.69 -10.41 -4.22
N ASN A 220 -44.05 -9.13 -4.08
CA ASN A 220 -45.44 -8.65 -4.07
C ASN A 220 -46.23 -9.13 -5.30
#